data_AF-A0A068NK55-F1
#
_entry.id   AF-A0A068NK55-F1
#
_cell.length_a   1.000
_cell.length_b   1.000
_cell.length_c   1.000
_cell.angle_alpha   90.00
_cell.angle_beta   90.00
_cell.angle_gamma   90.00
#
_symmetry.space_group_name_H-M   'P 1'
#
loop_
_entity.id
_entity.type
_entity.pdbx_description
1 polymer ?
#
loop_
_entity_poly.entity_id
_entity_poly.type
_entity_poly.pdbx_seq_one_letter_code
_entity_poly.pdbx_strand_id
1 'polypeptide(L)'
;MLPFLKSMHRAHTHHHGLTSVKAPVSPNEPERLVAVANEYPVELEHQEESMMFPAYSIAIFLGMFFVLLGVPAKLMFPSQPALISLIFSVTIYYSAYELWHQVMHLPYDKFWKPMMEHRRVGRVVRHVYGFHLMHHWRPTANVAVVGLWGFAVWDHIFRTHHRPKRVPLLGAEVTYEDAKLPKPLWPVATLDRWQAGAYKWSRSVESFFSRIFLRRA
;
A
#
# COMPACT_ATOMS: atom_id res chain seq x y z
N MET A 1 -16.13 4.41 -3.28
CA MET A 1 -15.56 3.08 -2.96
C MET A 1 -16.67 2.07 -2.87
N LEU A 2 -16.47 0.83 -3.35
CA LEU A 2 -17.44 -0.24 -3.15
C LEU A 2 -17.61 -0.50 -1.63
N PRO A 3 -18.83 -0.76 -1.12
CA PRO A 3 -19.11 -0.84 0.32
C PRO A 3 -18.20 -1.82 1.07
N PHE A 4 -17.87 -2.97 0.46
CA PHE A 4 -17.01 -3.99 1.08
C PHE A 4 -15.52 -3.62 1.10
N LEU A 5 -15.06 -2.73 0.21
CA LEU A 5 -13.66 -2.24 0.21
C LEU A 5 -13.45 -1.09 1.21
N LYS A 6 -14.53 -0.48 1.70
CA LYS A 6 -14.49 0.69 2.60
C LYS A 6 -13.74 0.37 3.90
N SER A 7 -13.97 -0.82 4.47
CA SER A 7 -13.33 -1.18 5.73
C SER A 7 -11.82 -1.36 5.56
N MET A 8 -11.39 -2.04 4.51
CA MET A 8 -9.96 -2.18 4.17
C MET A 8 -9.31 -0.81 3.91
N HIS A 9 -10.00 0.09 3.23
CA HIS A 9 -9.51 1.45 3.02
C HIS A 9 -9.37 2.25 4.29
N ARG A 10 -10.34 2.13 5.21
CA ARG A 10 -10.27 2.78 6.51
C ARG A 10 -9.09 2.23 7.32
N ALA A 11 -8.93 0.91 7.37
CA ALA A 11 -7.81 0.26 8.04
C ALA A 11 -6.47 0.73 7.46
N HIS A 12 -6.31 0.71 6.13
CA HIS A 12 -5.10 1.17 5.46
C HIS A 12 -4.82 2.66 5.68
N THR A 13 -5.84 3.53 5.58
CA THR A 13 -5.68 4.96 5.84
C THR A 13 -5.33 5.23 7.30
N HIS A 14 -5.93 4.48 8.22
CA HIS A 14 -5.63 4.58 9.65
C HIS A 14 -4.19 4.16 9.94
N HIS A 15 -3.74 3.04 9.36
CA HIS A 15 -2.35 2.58 9.39
C HIS A 15 -1.36 3.66 8.95
N HIS A 16 -1.57 4.25 7.77
CA HIS A 16 -0.77 5.37 7.25
C HIS A 16 -0.76 6.59 8.20
N GLY A 17 -1.85 6.81 8.94
CA GLY A 17 -1.93 7.85 9.96
C GLY A 17 -1.08 7.55 11.19
N LEU A 18 -1.04 6.29 11.63
CA LEU A 18 -0.31 5.81 12.81
C LEU A 18 1.18 5.58 12.55
N THR A 19 1.56 5.34 11.29
CA THR A 19 2.95 5.09 10.86
C THR A 19 3.44 6.17 9.90
N SER A 20 3.07 7.42 10.20
CA SER A 20 3.14 8.51 9.22
C SER A 20 4.57 8.96 8.91
N VAL A 21 4.83 9.27 7.64
CA VAL A 21 6.05 9.94 7.19
C VAL A 21 5.67 11.28 6.56
N LYS A 22 6.03 12.38 7.21
CA LYS A 22 5.61 13.73 6.85
C LYS A 22 6.81 14.60 6.57
N ALA A 23 6.89 15.07 5.33
CA ALA A 23 7.78 16.16 4.92
C ALA A 23 7.04 17.01 3.89
N PRO A 24 6.54 18.21 4.27
CA PRO A 24 5.75 19.07 3.39
C PRO A 24 6.64 19.76 2.34
N VAL A 25 6.97 19.02 1.29
CA VAL A 25 7.71 19.53 0.13
C VAL A 25 6.75 20.12 -0.91
N SER A 26 7.17 21.16 -1.63
CA SER A 26 6.33 21.90 -2.58
C SER A 26 6.96 21.97 -3.97
N PRO A 27 6.17 21.81 -5.06
CA PRO A 27 6.67 22.04 -6.42
C PRO A 27 7.07 23.49 -6.68
N ASN A 28 6.57 24.45 -5.90
CA ASN A 28 6.91 25.88 -6.05
C ASN A 28 8.30 26.20 -5.48
N GLU A 29 8.81 25.37 -4.57
CA GLU A 29 10.12 25.51 -3.93
C GLU A 29 10.85 24.16 -4.02
N PRO A 30 11.18 23.68 -5.25
CA PRO A 30 11.54 22.29 -5.46
C PRO A 30 12.84 21.87 -4.78
N GLU A 31 13.75 22.81 -4.56
CA GLU A 31 15.07 22.60 -3.94
C GLU A 31 15.07 22.83 -2.42
N ARG A 32 13.96 23.33 -1.84
CA ARG A 32 13.88 23.59 -0.40
C ARG A 32 14.03 22.29 0.37
N LEU A 33 14.99 22.30 1.29
CA LEU A 33 15.19 21.22 2.24
C LEU A 33 14.12 21.30 3.34
N VAL A 34 13.48 20.18 3.59
CA VAL A 34 12.43 20.02 4.59
C VAL A 34 12.78 18.84 5.47
N ALA A 35 12.80 19.06 6.78
CA ALA A 35 13.03 18.00 7.76
C ALA A 35 11.85 17.01 7.76
N VAL A 36 12.17 15.73 7.86
CA VAL A 36 11.18 14.64 7.89
C VAL A 36 10.78 14.33 9.33
N ALA A 37 9.48 14.38 9.60
CA ALA A 37 8.86 13.73 10.75
C ALA A 37 8.47 12.29 10.37
N ASN A 38 8.85 11.31 11.17
CA ASN A 38 8.74 9.90 10.82
C ASN A 38 8.34 9.07 12.04
N GLU A 39 7.15 8.45 11.96
CA GLU A 39 6.58 7.50 12.93
C GLU A 39 6.44 6.10 12.29
N TYR A 40 7.16 5.85 11.19
CA TYR A 40 6.99 4.67 10.35
C TYR A 40 7.22 3.34 11.07
N PRO A 41 8.23 3.16 11.93
CA PRO A 41 8.38 1.92 12.68
C PRO A 41 7.22 1.74 13.67
N VAL A 42 6.77 0.50 13.83
CA VAL A 42 5.78 0.16 14.86
C VAL A 42 6.51 -0.20 16.14
N GLU A 43 6.36 0.66 17.14
CA GLU A 43 7.01 0.54 18.45
C GLU A 43 6.03 0.70 19.62
N LEU A 44 4.82 1.21 19.34
CA LEU A 44 3.81 1.52 20.34
C LEU A 44 2.55 0.65 20.12
N GLU A 45 1.93 0.19 21.20
CA GLU A 45 0.77 -0.72 21.18
C GLU A 45 -0.38 -0.19 20.32
N HIS A 46 -0.67 1.11 20.38
CA HIS A 46 -1.75 1.71 19.59
C HIS A 46 -1.51 1.69 18.07
N GLN A 47 -0.27 1.46 17.61
CA GLN A 47 0.05 1.29 16.19
C GLN A 47 -0.28 -0.12 15.69
N GLU A 48 -0.38 -1.11 16.58
CA GLU A 48 -0.62 -2.52 16.23
C GLU A 48 -2.03 -2.76 15.66
N GLU A 49 -3.02 -1.97 16.09
CA GLU A 49 -4.44 -2.14 15.75
C GLU A 49 -4.70 -2.13 14.23
N SER A 50 -3.88 -1.41 13.46
CA SER A 50 -4.02 -1.30 12.00
C SER A 50 -2.85 -1.86 11.19
N MET A 51 -1.97 -2.65 11.81
CA MET A 51 -0.83 -3.27 11.11
C MET A 51 -1.23 -4.30 10.07
N MET A 52 -2.40 -4.92 10.27
CA MET A 52 -2.94 -5.96 9.40
C MET A 52 -4.29 -5.55 8.84
N PHE A 53 -4.61 -6.04 7.65
CA PHE A 53 -5.99 -5.97 7.19
C PHE A 53 -6.90 -6.79 8.13
N PRO A 54 -8.18 -6.38 8.29
CA PRO A 54 -9.14 -7.17 9.06
C PRO A 54 -9.18 -8.63 8.56
N ALA A 55 -9.32 -9.60 9.46
CA ALA A 55 -9.21 -11.04 9.11
C ALA A 55 -10.14 -11.47 7.97
N TYR A 56 -11.31 -10.85 7.81
CA TYR A 56 -12.24 -11.13 6.71
C TYR A 56 -11.80 -10.61 5.34
N SER A 57 -10.72 -9.81 5.26
CA SER A 57 -10.22 -9.23 4.01
C SER A 57 -9.76 -10.32 3.03
N ILE A 58 -9.24 -11.44 3.53
CA ILE A 58 -8.89 -12.59 2.70
C ILE A 58 -10.10 -13.13 1.92
N ALA A 59 -11.30 -13.13 2.52
CA ALA A 59 -12.52 -13.57 1.84
C ALA A 59 -12.91 -12.62 0.70
N ILE A 60 -12.67 -11.32 0.87
CA ILE A 60 -12.88 -10.31 -0.18
C ILE A 60 -11.91 -10.55 -1.34
N PHE A 61 -10.63 -10.77 -1.05
CA PHE A 61 -9.63 -11.07 -2.08
C PHE A 61 -9.94 -12.37 -2.82
N LEU A 62 -10.30 -13.43 -2.09
CA LEU A 62 -10.75 -14.70 -2.68
C LEU A 62 -11.94 -14.49 -3.60
N GLY A 63 -13.00 -13.84 -3.13
CA GLY A 63 -14.20 -13.57 -3.95
C GLY A 63 -13.89 -12.77 -5.22
N MET A 64 -13.06 -11.73 -5.09
CA MET A 64 -12.62 -10.91 -6.23
C MET A 64 -11.83 -11.74 -7.25
N PHE A 65 -10.82 -12.49 -6.81
CA PHE A 65 -10.00 -13.29 -7.72
C PHE A 65 -10.74 -14.50 -8.28
N PHE A 66 -11.72 -15.07 -7.56
CA PHE A 66 -12.63 -16.07 -8.10
C PHE A 66 -13.35 -15.56 -9.35
N VAL A 67 -13.90 -14.35 -9.28
CA VAL A 67 -14.62 -13.74 -10.42
C VAL A 67 -13.65 -13.38 -11.55
N LEU A 68 -12.52 -12.75 -11.23
CA LEU A 68 -11.59 -12.22 -12.23
C LEU A 68 -10.74 -13.30 -12.91
N LEU A 69 -10.36 -14.36 -12.20
CA LEU A 69 -9.40 -15.37 -12.66
C LEU A 69 -9.92 -16.80 -12.49
N GLY A 70 -10.53 -17.13 -11.35
CA GLY A 70 -10.90 -18.50 -11.00
C GLY A 70 -11.94 -19.11 -11.93
N VAL A 71 -13.08 -18.43 -12.09
CA VAL A 71 -14.17 -18.85 -12.97
C VAL A 71 -13.71 -18.89 -14.43
N PRO A 72 -13.07 -17.84 -15.00
CA PRO A 72 -12.52 -17.91 -16.34
C PRO A 72 -11.55 -19.08 -16.53
N ALA A 73 -10.59 -19.27 -15.62
CA ALA A 73 -9.61 -20.35 -15.72
C ALA A 73 -10.26 -21.73 -15.63
N LYS A 74 -11.28 -21.91 -14.77
CA LYS A 74 -12.01 -23.18 -14.66
C LYS A 74 -12.84 -23.47 -15.92
N LEU A 75 -13.41 -22.46 -16.55
CA LEU A 75 -14.15 -22.62 -17.81
C LEU A 75 -13.22 -22.95 -18.98
N MET A 76 -12.02 -22.34 -19.03
CA MET A 76 -11.02 -22.61 -20.07
C MET A 76 -10.29 -23.95 -19.88
N PHE A 77 -10.06 -24.36 -18.63
CA PHE A 77 -9.32 -25.57 -18.27
C PHE A 77 -10.13 -26.43 -17.28
N PRO A 78 -11.25 -27.04 -17.71
CA PRO A 78 -12.20 -27.70 -16.81
C PRO A 78 -11.63 -28.94 -16.10
N SER A 79 -10.64 -29.61 -16.69
CA SER A 79 -9.95 -30.75 -16.07
C SER A 79 -8.90 -30.34 -15.02
N GLN A 80 -8.53 -29.05 -14.97
CA GLN A 80 -7.51 -28.57 -14.04
C GLN A 80 -8.12 -28.12 -12.70
N PRO A 81 -7.34 -28.19 -11.61
CA PRO A 81 -7.79 -27.77 -10.27
C PRO A 81 -7.77 -26.25 -10.08
N ALA A 82 -8.18 -25.47 -11.10
CA ALA A 82 -8.01 -24.02 -11.16
C ALA A 82 -8.53 -23.27 -9.92
N LEU A 83 -9.68 -23.67 -9.37
CA LEU A 83 -10.26 -23.05 -8.18
C LEU A 83 -9.45 -23.31 -6.91
N ILE A 84 -8.96 -24.53 -6.73
CA ILE A 84 -8.11 -24.89 -5.59
C ILE A 84 -6.77 -24.16 -5.70
N SER A 85 -6.16 -24.16 -6.89
CA SER A 85 -4.93 -23.41 -7.16
C SER A 85 -5.09 -21.91 -6.84
N LEU A 86 -6.25 -21.33 -7.16
CA LEU A 86 -6.56 -19.95 -6.82
C LEU A 86 -6.64 -19.74 -5.30
N ILE A 87 -7.37 -20.58 -4.57
CA ILE A 87 -7.49 -20.48 -3.11
C ILE A 87 -6.11 -20.51 -2.47
N PHE A 88 -5.26 -21.46 -2.85
CA PHE A 88 -3.90 -21.57 -2.31
C PHE A 88 -3.06 -20.36 -2.68
N SER A 89 -3.09 -19.92 -3.95
CA SER A 89 -2.30 -18.79 -4.41
C SER A 89 -2.68 -17.50 -3.68
N VAL A 90 -3.98 -17.18 -3.62
CA VAL A 90 -4.46 -15.98 -2.92
C VAL A 90 -4.11 -16.02 -1.44
N THR A 91 -4.31 -17.17 -0.79
CA THR A 91 -3.98 -17.34 0.64
C THR A 91 -2.48 -17.15 0.90
N ILE A 92 -1.62 -17.80 0.11
CA ILE A 92 -0.16 -17.68 0.28
C ILE A 92 0.31 -16.25 0.02
N TYR A 93 -0.16 -15.62 -1.05
CA TYR A 93 0.24 -14.25 -1.39
C TYR A 93 -0.29 -13.23 -0.37
N TYR A 94 -1.51 -13.41 0.14
CA TYR A 94 -2.06 -12.57 1.20
C TYR A 94 -1.25 -12.70 2.49
N SER A 95 -0.96 -13.93 2.93
CA SER A 95 -0.14 -14.16 4.13
C SER A 95 1.27 -13.61 3.97
N ALA A 96 1.89 -13.81 2.80
CA ALA A 96 3.20 -13.23 2.51
C ALA A 96 3.16 -11.71 2.51
N TYR A 97 2.10 -11.10 1.96
CA TYR A 97 1.86 -9.65 2.02
C TYR A 97 1.85 -9.15 3.46
N GLU A 98 1.02 -9.74 4.32
CA GLU A 98 0.89 -9.32 5.71
C GLU A 98 2.20 -9.49 6.50
N LEU A 99 2.85 -10.65 6.37
CA LEU A 99 4.12 -10.93 7.06
C LEU A 99 5.22 -9.97 6.62
N TRP A 100 5.34 -9.74 5.31
CA TRP A 100 6.36 -8.83 4.80
C TRP A 100 6.06 -7.39 5.18
N HIS A 101 4.78 -6.98 5.12
CA HIS A 101 4.34 -5.67 5.60
C HIS A 101 4.78 -5.42 7.04
N GLN A 102 4.58 -6.40 7.93
CA GLN A 102 5.05 -6.33 9.33
C GLN A 102 6.57 -6.19 9.41
N VAL A 103 7.33 -7.00 8.65
CA VAL A 103 8.80 -6.89 8.60
C VAL A 103 9.23 -5.47 8.18
N MET A 104 8.58 -4.88 7.17
CA MET A 104 8.86 -3.53 6.70
C MET A 104 8.73 -2.46 7.78
N HIS A 105 7.91 -2.70 8.80
CA HIS A 105 7.65 -1.79 9.93
C HIS A 105 8.51 -2.06 11.17
N LEU A 106 9.47 -3.00 11.12
CA LEU A 106 10.38 -3.23 12.24
C LEU A 106 11.21 -1.98 12.61
N PRO A 107 11.59 -1.81 13.90
CA PRO A 107 12.39 -0.69 14.38
C PRO A 107 13.65 -0.43 13.55
N TYR A 108 13.84 0.81 13.10
CA TYR A 108 14.93 1.18 12.20
C TYR A 108 16.30 0.90 12.82
N ASP A 109 16.57 1.44 14.01
CA ASP A 109 17.90 1.35 14.64
C ASP A 109 18.29 -0.08 15.02
N LYS A 110 17.31 -0.90 15.40
CA LYS A 110 17.55 -2.29 15.85
C LYS A 110 17.72 -3.27 14.70
N PHE A 111 16.92 -3.16 13.65
CA PHE A 111 16.88 -4.16 12.57
C PHE A 111 17.47 -3.64 11.27
N TRP A 112 17.03 -2.47 10.81
CA TRP A 112 17.36 -1.99 9.46
C TRP A 112 18.74 -1.35 9.37
N LYS A 113 19.10 -0.50 10.32
CA LYS A 113 20.37 0.24 10.32
C LYS A 113 21.60 -0.69 10.26
N PRO A 114 21.72 -1.76 11.08
CA PRO A 114 22.86 -2.67 10.99
C PRO A 114 22.95 -3.37 9.62
N MET A 115 21.80 -3.75 9.06
CA MET A 115 21.73 -4.39 7.74
C MET A 115 22.09 -3.41 6.61
N MET A 116 21.71 -2.13 6.73
CA MET A 116 22.03 -1.08 5.76
C MET A 116 23.51 -0.66 5.77
N GLU A 117 24.16 -0.76 6.92
CA GLU A 117 25.60 -0.46 7.06
C GLU A 117 26.49 -1.61 6.57
N HIS A 118 25.92 -2.80 6.35
CA HIS A 118 26.66 -3.96 5.86
C HIS A 118 27.18 -3.76 4.43
N ARG A 119 28.50 -3.95 4.22
CA ARG A 119 29.20 -3.64 2.96
C ARG A 119 28.64 -4.32 1.71
N ARG A 120 28.14 -5.57 1.84
CA ARG A 120 27.69 -6.37 0.68
C ARG A 120 26.21 -6.19 0.35
N VAL A 121 25.36 -6.05 1.37
CA VAL A 121 23.90 -6.08 1.21
C VAL A 121 23.23 -4.76 1.54
N GLY A 122 23.93 -3.82 2.17
CA GLY A 122 23.37 -2.58 2.68
C GLY A 122 22.71 -1.71 1.61
N ARG A 123 23.25 -1.73 0.38
CA ARG A 123 22.59 -1.11 -0.76
C ARG A 123 21.21 -1.73 -1.00
N VAL A 124 21.12 -3.05 -1.14
CA VAL A 124 19.84 -3.76 -1.39
C VAL A 124 18.86 -3.53 -0.23
N VAL A 125 19.33 -3.61 1.01
CA VAL A 125 18.50 -3.36 2.20
C VAL A 125 17.92 -1.94 2.20
N ARG A 126 18.74 -0.93 1.86
CA ARG A 126 18.26 0.45 1.72
C ARG A 126 17.19 0.58 0.63
N HIS A 127 17.32 -0.16 -0.46
CA HIS A 127 16.32 -0.15 -1.53
C HIS A 127 15.00 -0.76 -1.06
N VAL A 128 15.07 -1.90 -0.38
CA VAL A 128 13.89 -2.59 0.16
C VAL A 128 13.18 -1.70 1.18
N TYR A 129 13.88 -1.24 2.22
CA TYR A 129 13.32 -0.37 3.25
C TYR A 129 12.75 0.93 2.68
N GLY A 130 13.52 1.60 1.82
CA GLY A 130 13.11 2.85 1.20
C GLY A 130 11.88 2.72 0.31
N PHE A 131 11.59 1.53 -0.22
CA PHE A 131 10.42 1.31 -1.07
C PHE A 131 9.11 1.50 -0.30
N HIS A 132 8.91 0.77 0.80
CA HIS A 132 7.68 0.87 1.61
C HIS A 132 7.65 2.16 2.45
N LEU A 133 8.80 2.63 2.92
CA LEU A 133 8.90 3.94 3.58
C LEU A 133 8.42 5.08 2.65
N MET A 134 8.79 5.04 1.37
CA MET A 134 8.33 6.01 0.37
C MET A 134 6.82 5.90 0.12
N HIS A 135 6.23 4.70 0.21
CA HIS A 135 4.78 4.53 0.15
C HIS A 135 4.08 5.27 1.31
N HIS A 136 4.64 5.25 2.51
CA HIS A 136 4.09 6.01 3.66
C HIS A 136 4.22 7.53 3.51
N TRP A 137 5.30 8.00 2.88
CA TRP A 137 5.42 9.42 2.57
C TRP A 137 4.53 9.86 1.41
N ARG A 138 4.40 9.02 0.39
CA ARG A 138 3.56 9.24 -0.79
C ARG A 138 2.76 7.98 -1.12
N PRO A 139 1.53 7.83 -0.59
CA PRO A 139 0.71 6.61 -0.74
C PRO A 139 0.33 6.20 -2.18
N THR A 140 0.62 7.06 -3.16
CA THR A 140 0.44 6.79 -4.60
C THR A 140 1.68 6.16 -5.24
N ALA A 141 2.81 6.11 -4.54
CA ALA A 141 4.02 5.43 -4.96
C ALA A 141 4.09 4.03 -4.36
N ASN A 142 4.84 3.13 -5.01
CA ASN A 142 5.36 1.89 -4.42
C ASN A 142 4.27 1.02 -3.76
N VAL A 143 3.19 0.75 -4.50
CA VAL A 143 1.97 0.13 -3.96
C VAL A 143 2.16 -1.38 -3.74
N ALA A 144 3.08 -2.02 -4.48
CA ALA A 144 3.34 -3.45 -4.33
C ALA A 144 4.27 -3.74 -3.15
N VAL A 145 3.71 -4.02 -1.97
CA VAL A 145 4.48 -4.33 -0.75
C VAL A 145 5.37 -5.58 -0.92
N VAL A 146 4.84 -6.69 -1.46
CA VAL A 146 5.61 -7.93 -1.72
C VAL A 146 6.09 -8.08 -3.17
N GLY A 147 5.42 -7.42 -4.11
CA GLY A 147 5.73 -7.55 -5.54
C GLY A 147 5.71 -8.99 -6.04
N LEU A 148 6.38 -9.23 -7.18
CA LEU A 148 6.68 -10.57 -7.67
C LEU A 148 8.11 -10.89 -7.20
N TRP A 149 8.23 -11.54 -6.04
CA TRP A 149 9.51 -11.88 -5.40
C TRP A 149 10.40 -10.65 -5.09
N GLY A 150 9.81 -9.60 -4.50
CA GLY A 150 10.54 -8.38 -4.13
C GLY A 150 10.80 -7.41 -5.29
N PHE A 151 10.40 -7.77 -6.51
CA PHE A 151 10.38 -6.84 -7.64
C PHE A 151 8.96 -6.30 -7.86
N ALA A 152 8.80 -4.99 -7.73
CA ALA A 152 7.52 -4.29 -7.88
C ALA A 152 7.13 -4.11 -9.36
N VAL A 153 6.93 -5.23 -10.07
CA VAL A 153 6.64 -5.28 -11.53
C VAL A 153 5.57 -4.27 -11.91
N TRP A 154 4.44 -4.28 -11.20
CA TRP A 154 3.30 -3.42 -11.50
C TRP A 154 3.60 -1.95 -11.30
N ASP A 155 4.38 -1.60 -10.27
CA ASP A 155 4.78 -0.22 -10.04
C ASP A 155 5.72 0.30 -11.15
N HIS A 156 6.58 -0.56 -11.68
CA HIS A 156 7.40 -0.22 -12.84
C HIS A 156 6.56 -0.04 -14.11
N ILE A 157 5.65 -0.98 -14.39
CA ILE A 157 4.80 -0.95 -15.58
C ILE A 157 3.90 0.30 -15.58
N PHE A 158 3.29 0.63 -14.44
CA PHE A 158 2.32 1.74 -14.36
C PHE A 158 2.92 3.08 -13.91
N ARG A 159 4.25 3.16 -13.77
CA ARG A 159 5.00 4.35 -13.34
C ARG A 159 4.61 4.86 -11.94
N THR A 160 4.30 3.94 -11.04
CA THR A 160 4.12 4.23 -9.61
C THR A 160 5.34 3.84 -8.77
N HIS A 161 6.36 3.22 -9.37
CA HIS A 161 7.62 2.92 -8.69
C HIS A 161 8.47 4.19 -8.57
N HIS A 162 8.95 4.48 -7.36
CA HIS A 162 9.85 5.58 -7.08
C HIS A 162 10.88 5.26 -6.03
N ARG A 163 12.07 5.84 -6.21
CA ARG A 163 13.18 5.75 -5.28
C ARG A 163 13.64 7.15 -4.93
N PRO A 164 13.46 7.59 -3.68
CA PRO A 164 13.98 8.89 -3.28
C PRO A 164 15.51 8.86 -3.28
N LYS A 165 16.16 9.97 -3.66
CA LYS A 165 17.64 10.07 -3.55
C LYS A 165 18.02 10.18 -2.08
N ARG A 166 17.24 10.94 -1.30
CA ARG A 166 17.35 11.07 0.15
C ARG A 166 16.24 10.25 0.82
N VAL A 167 16.62 9.18 1.52
CA VAL A 167 15.65 8.33 2.22
C VAL A 167 15.00 9.16 3.35
N PRO A 168 13.67 9.23 3.44
CA PRO A 168 12.97 10.07 4.42
C PRO A 168 12.99 9.45 5.83
N LEU A 169 14.19 9.31 6.39
CA LEU A 169 14.39 8.89 7.79
C LEU A 169 14.10 10.05 8.75
N LEU A 170 13.86 9.74 10.02
CA LEU A 170 13.65 10.76 11.06
C LEU A 170 14.80 11.77 11.08
N GLY A 171 14.48 13.06 10.97
CA GLY A 171 15.46 14.14 10.99
C GLY A 171 16.30 14.30 9.72
N ALA A 172 16.10 13.45 8.70
CA ALA A 172 16.69 13.67 7.38
C ALA A 172 16.04 14.87 6.69
N GLU A 173 16.77 15.50 5.79
CA GLU A 173 16.25 16.57 4.93
C GLU A 173 15.95 16.03 3.54
N VAL A 174 14.76 16.34 3.02
CA VAL A 174 14.30 15.93 1.69
C VAL A 174 13.81 17.13 0.88
N THR A 175 13.68 16.95 -0.43
CA THR A 175 13.23 17.97 -1.37
C THR A 175 12.02 17.49 -2.18
N TYR A 176 11.38 18.37 -2.94
CA TYR A 176 10.27 17.97 -3.81
C TYR A 176 10.67 16.90 -4.83
N GLU A 177 11.88 16.99 -5.38
CA GLU A 177 12.40 16.01 -6.33
C GLU A 177 12.55 14.61 -5.71
N ASP A 178 12.73 14.51 -4.39
CA ASP A 178 12.77 13.23 -3.68
C ASP A 178 11.38 12.57 -3.60
N ALA A 179 10.30 13.35 -3.69
CA ALA A 179 8.93 12.84 -3.65
C ALA A 179 8.26 12.78 -5.02
N LYS A 180 8.81 13.44 -6.04
CA LYS A 180 8.20 13.64 -7.36
C LYS A 180 7.97 12.32 -8.10
N LEU A 181 6.70 12.06 -8.43
CA LEU A 181 6.30 10.94 -9.30
C LEU A 181 5.96 11.42 -10.70
N PRO A 182 6.31 10.64 -11.74
CA PRO A 182 5.71 10.82 -13.06
C PRO A 182 4.20 10.55 -13.03
N LYS A 183 3.49 11.03 -14.05
CA LYS A 183 2.08 10.69 -14.22
C LYS A 183 1.95 9.17 -14.47
N PRO A 184 1.05 8.46 -13.76
CA PRO A 184 0.84 7.04 -13.97
C PRO A 184 0.33 6.75 -15.38
N LEU A 185 0.50 5.51 -15.83
CA LEU A 185 0.01 5.05 -17.13
C LEU A 185 -1.43 4.49 -17.04
N TRP A 186 -2.03 4.22 -18.20
CA TRP A 186 -3.28 3.46 -18.27
C TRP A 186 -3.05 2.02 -17.77
N PRO A 187 -3.98 1.42 -17.00
CA PRO A 187 -5.30 1.92 -16.65
C PRO A 187 -5.36 2.78 -15.38
N VAL A 188 -4.28 2.84 -14.59
CA VAL A 188 -4.23 3.55 -13.30
C VAL A 188 -4.64 5.01 -13.43
N ALA A 189 -4.08 5.74 -14.40
CA ALA A 189 -4.40 7.15 -14.63
C ALA A 189 -5.86 7.42 -15.00
N THR A 190 -6.57 6.43 -15.54
CA THR A 190 -8.00 6.54 -15.79
C THR A 190 -8.77 6.31 -14.49
N LEU A 191 -8.44 5.27 -13.73
CA LEU A 191 -9.10 4.96 -12.46
C LEU A 191 -8.98 6.12 -11.46
N ASP A 192 -7.81 6.77 -11.38
CA ASP A 192 -7.58 7.92 -10.49
C ASP A 192 -8.51 9.10 -10.79
N ARG A 193 -8.80 9.37 -12.07
CA ARG A 193 -9.75 10.43 -12.47
C ARG A 193 -11.17 10.14 -11.98
N TRP A 194 -11.55 8.87 -11.97
CA TRP A 194 -12.90 8.44 -11.61
C TRP A 194 -13.05 8.27 -10.10
N GLN A 195 -11.94 8.07 -9.38
CA GLN A 195 -11.92 7.83 -7.93
C GLN A 195 -12.66 8.92 -7.16
N ALA A 196 -12.40 10.20 -7.47
CA ALA A 196 -13.04 11.32 -6.78
C ALA A 196 -14.57 11.32 -6.97
N GLY A 197 -15.03 11.08 -8.20
CA GLY A 197 -16.46 10.98 -8.53
C GLY A 197 -17.12 9.76 -7.86
N ALA A 198 -16.49 8.60 -7.97
CA ALA A 198 -16.95 7.35 -7.37
C ALA A 198 -16.97 7.40 -5.83
N TYR A 199 -16.03 8.14 -5.22
CA TYR A 199 -16.03 8.40 -3.78
C TYR A 199 -17.23 9.23 -3.37
N LYS A 200 -17.44 10.40 -4.00
CA LYS A 200 -18.60 11.27 -3.73
C LYS A 200 -19.92 10.53 -3.92
N TRP A 201 -20.05 9.78 -5.01
CA TRP A 201 -21.24 8.96 -5.27
C TRP A 201 -21.47 7.92 -4.17
N SER A 202 -20.43 7.17 -3.78
CA SER A 202 -20.56 6.17 -2.71
C SER A 202 -20.98 6.77 -1.36
N ARG A 203 -20.50 7.97 -1.02
CA ARG A 203 -20.90 8.70 0.20
C ARG A 203 -22.35 9.18 0.12
N SER A 204 -22.80 9.63 -1.06
CA SER A 204 -24.18 10.02 -1.29
C SER A 204 -25.14 8.84 -1.10
N VAL A 205 -24.84 7.70 -1.72
CA VAL A 205 -25.60 6.46 -1.58
C VAL A 205 -25.65 6.03 -0.12
N GLU A 206 -24.50 6.01 0.56
CA GLU A 206 -24.43 5.68 1.99
C GLU A 206 -25.29 6.62 2.84
N SER A 207 -25.24 7.93 2.60
CA SER A 207 -26.05 8.90 3.34
C SER A 207 -27.56 8.72 3.12
N PHE A 208 -27.95 8.25 1.93
CA PHE A 208 -29.33 7.93 1.61
C PHE A 208 -29.79 6.68 2.36
N PHE A 209 -29.00 5.60 2.31
CA PHE A 209 -29.30 4.37 3.04
C PHE A 209 -29.28 4.58 4.56
N SER A 210 -28.31 5.32 5.10
CA SER A 210 -28.28 5.62 6.54
C SER A 210 -29.51 6.39 6.98
N ARG A 211 -29.96 7.39 6.20
CA ARG A 211 -31.20 8.13 6.50
C ARG A 211 -32.47 7.28 6.43
N ILE A 212 -32.50 6.24 5.59
CA ILE A 212 -33.66 5.36 5.45
C ILE A 212 -33.68 4.27 6.53
N PHE A 213 -32.53 3.66 6.80
CA PHE A 213 -32.44 2.47 7.65
C PHE A 213 -32.07 2.77 9.10
N LEU A 214 -31.33 3.86 9.39
CA LEU A 214 -30.99 4.26 10.76
C LEU A 214 -31.94 5.29 11.37
N ARG A 215 -32.99 5.73 10.64
CA ARG A 215 -34.12 6.49 11.23
C ARG A 215 -35.17 5.59 11.91
N ARG A 216 -34.99 4.27 11.85
CA ARG A 216 -35.91 3.27 12.45
C ARG A 216 -35.30 2.49 13.62
N ALA A 217 -34.17 2.95 14.18
CA ALA A 217 -33.60 2.43 15.41
C ALA A 217 -33.73 3.48 16.52
#